data_AF-A0A8S2R347-F1
#
_entry.id   AF-A0A8S2R347-F1
#
_cell.length_a   1.000
_cell.length_b   1.000
_cell.length_c   1.000
_cell.angle_alpha   90.00
_cell.angle_beta   90.00
_cell.angle_gamma   90.00
#
_symmetry.space_group_name_H-M   'P 1'
#
loop_
_entity.id
_entity.type
_entity.pdbx_description
1 polymer ?
#
loop_
_entity_poly.entity_id
_entity_poly.type
_entity_poly.pdbx_seq_one_letter_code
_entity_poly.pdbx_strand_id
1 'polypeptide(L)'
;NKTSISIGAIKFTSCTYRLFKNKPAEESTSVNDKFGALVTYQTPIIHYENEFQFSQAITFKLNSEPQYLNTELVKMLRLSRYSEHFKFDSITDEKQIPNVTEQVIDQPVSNEQSSSSCCCCPGTC
;
A
#
# COMPACT_ATOMS: atom_id res chain seq x y z
N ASN A 1 -2.89 47.16 3.48
CA ASN A 1 -2.40 46.37 4.63
C ASN A 1 -2.76 44.91 4.46
N LYS A 2 -1.85 44.08 3.94
CA LYS A 2 -2.00 42.61 3.95
C LYS A 2 -1.24 42.09 5.16
N THR A 3 -1.97 41.65 6.18
CA THR A 3 -1.43 40.94 7.34
C THR A 3 -1.16 39.50 6.93
N SER A 4 0.11 39.15 6.68
CA SER A 4 0.51 37.75 6.56
C SER A 4 0.51 37.14 7.97
N ILE A 5 -0.50 36.33 8.27
CA ILE A 5 -0.55 35.56 9.52
C ILE A 5 0.36 34.34 9.32
N SER A 6 1.46 34.27 10.09
CA SER A 6 2.33 33.10 10.13
C SER A 6 1.71 32.05 11.04
N ILE A 7 1.47 30.87 10.48
CA ILE A 7 0.78 29.74 11.14
C ILE A 7 1.72 28.88 12.01
N GLY A 8 2.89 29.39 12.40
CA GLY A 8 3.86 28.66 13.22
C GLY A 8 4.54 27.51 12.47
N ALA A 9 5.06 26.52 13.21
CA ALA A 9 5.77 25.35 12.67
C ALA A 9 4.82 24.24 12.18
N ILE A 10 3.85 24.59 11.33
CA ILE A 10 2.95 23.61 10.71
C ILE A 10 3.58 23.08 9.42
N LYS A 11 3.73 21.76 9.32
CA LYS A 11 4.17 21.07 8.10
C LYS A 11 2.94 20.71 7.27
N PHE A 12 2.92 21.13 6.01
CA PHE A 12 1.91 20.71 5.03
C PHE A 12 2.44 19.54 4.20
N THR A 13 1.64 18.49 4.09
CA THR A 13 1.98 17.29 3.32
C THR A 13 0.92 17.06 2.25
N SER A 14 1.35 16.78 1.02
CA SER A 14 0.47 16.30 -0.04
C SER A 14 0.51 14.78 -0.06
N CYS A 15 -0.65 14.13 0.10
CA CYS A 15 -0.75 12.70 0.33
C CYS A 15 -1.74 12.08 -0.64
N THR A 16 -1.40 10.93 -1.22
CA THR A 16 -2.34 10.12 -2.00
C THR A 16 -2.71 8.88 -1.20
N TYR A 17 -3.98 8.79 -0.82
CA TYR A 17 -4.52 7.63 -0.12
C TYR A 17 -5.34 6.75 -1.06
N ARG A 18 -5.25 5.43 -0.90
CA ARG A 18 -6.13 4.45 -1.56
C ARG A 18 -7.11 3.92 -0.53
N LEU A 19 -8.37 4.37 -0.62
CA LEU A 19 -9.44 3.98 0.29
C LEU A 19 -10.32 2.93 -0.40
N PHE A 20 -10.34 1.71 0.14
CA PHE A 20 -11.14 0.62 -0.40
C PHE A 20 -12.50 0.56 0.28
N LYS A 21 -13.57 0.57 -0.51
CA LYS A 21 -14.92 0.31 -0.03
C LYS A 21 -15.25 -1.16 -0.26
N ASN A 22 -15.21 -1.93 0.81
CA ASN A 22 -15.68 -3.31 0.80
C ASN A 22 -17.11 -3.35 1.37
N LYS A 23 -17.96 -4.23 0.84
CA LYS A 23 -19.24 -4.50 1.51
C LYS A 23 -18.94 -5.03 2.92
N PRO A 24 -19.78 -4.76 3.93
CA PRO A 24 -19.69 -5.43 5.22
C PRO A 24 -19.64 -6.93 4.94
N ALA A 25 -18.63 -7.61 5.48
CA ALA A 25 -18.48 -9.04 5.29
C ALA A 25 -19.75 -9.72 5.85
N GLU A 26 -20.64 -10.18 4.96
CA GLU A 26 -21.50 -11.30 5.32
C GLU A 26 -20.54 -12.42 5.74
N GLU A 27 -20.71 -12.96 6.95
CA GLU A 27 -19.75 -13.85 7.64
C GLU A 27 -18.94 -14.72 6.67
N SER A 28 -17.75 -14.24 6.27
CA SER A 28 -16.98 -14.91 5.23
C SER A 28 -16.24 -16.08 5.87
N THR A 29 -16.62 -17.28 5.46
CA THR A 29 -16.20 -18.55 6.08
C THR A 29 -14.85 -19.07 5.59
N SER A 30 -14.16 -18.37 4.67
CA SER A 30 -12.91 -18.87 4.10
C SER A 30 -11.75 -18.76 5.10
N VAL A 31 -10.86 -19.75 5.09
CA VAL A 31 -9.65 -19.78 5.95
C VAL A 31 -8.83 -18.50 5.78
N ASN A 32 -8.79 -17.96 4.56
CA ASN A 32 -8.00 -16.78 4.23
C ASN A 32 -8.56 -15.49 4.84
N ASP A 33 -9.87 -15.44 5.09
CA ASP A 33 -10.50 -14.31 5.75
C ASP A 33 -10.33 -14.36 7.28
N LYS A 34 -9.77 -15.45 7.81
CA LYS A 34 -9.41 -15.60 9.23
C LYS A 34 -7.93 -15.35 9.48
N PHE A 35 -7.05 -15.90 8.63
CA PHE A 35 -5.60 -15.94 8.88
C PHE A 35 -4.74 -15.17 7.88
N GLY A 36 -5.35 -14.54 6.87
CA GLY A 36 -4.63 -13.98 5.71
C GLY A 36 -4.34 -15.06 4.67
N ALA A 37 -3.49 -14.73 3.68
CA ALA A 37 -3.19 -15.62 2.58
C ALA A 37 -1.79 -15.40 2.03
N LEU A 38 -1.25 -16.42 1.37
CA LEU A 38 -0.13 -16.24 0.46
C LEU A 38 -0.67 -15.74 -0.88
N VAL A 39 -0.14 -14.60 -1.34
CA VAL A 39 -0.65 -13.88 -2.50
C VAL A 39 0.41 -13.77 -3.58
N THR A 40 0.08 -14.17 -4.80
CA THR A 40 0.96 -14.09 -5.98
C THR A 40 0.33 -13.22 -7.05
N TYR A 41 1.09 -12.28 -7.61
CA TYR A 41 0.68 -11.50 -8.79
C TYR A 41 0.94 -12.31 -10.05
N GLN A 42 -0.12 -12.71 -10.77
CA GLN A 42 -0.01 -13.68 -11.87
C GLN A 42 -0.36 -13.11 -13.25
N THR A 43 -1.34 -12.19 -13.29
CA THR A 43 -1.79 -11.59 -14.54
C THR A 43 -1.45 -10.11 -14.52
N PRO A 44 -0.70 -9.59 -15.50
CA PRO A 44 -0.33 -8.18 -15.49
C PRO A 44 -1.56 -7.27 -15.58
N ILE A 45 -1.60 -6.24 -14.74
CA ILE A 45 -2.47 -5.07 -14.88
C ILE A 45 -1.88 -4.21 -16.01
N ILE A 46 -2.74 -3.59 -16.82
CA ILE A 46 -2.32 -2.69 -17.90
C ILE A 46 -1.38 -1.60 -17.33
N HIS A 47 -0.22 -1.40 -17.95
CA HIS A 47 0.87 -0.50 -17.52
C HIS A 47 1.69 -0.95 -16.30
N TYR A 48 1.47 -2.18 -15.82
CA TYR A 48 2.16 -2.76 -14.66
C TYR A 48 2.63 -4.19 -14.97
N GLU A 49 3.31 -4.36 -16.11
CA GLU A 49 3.61 -5.68 -16.68
C GLU A 49 4.57 -6.51 -15.82
N ASN A 50 5.46 -5.88 -15.06
CA ASN A 50 6.49 -6.58 -14.29
C ASN A 50 6.26 -6.51 -12.77
N GLU A 51 5.65 -5.44 -12.29
CA GLU A 51 5.39 -5.23 -10.88
C GLU A 51 4.22 -4.28 -10.66
N PHE A 52 3.55 -4.46 -9.52
CA PHE A 52 2.45 -3.62 -9.10
C PHE A 52 2.67 -3.14 -7.66
N GLN A 53 2.85 -1.83 -7.51
CA GLN A 53 2.95 -1.18 -6.21
C GLN A 53 1.55 -0.91 -5.64
N PHE A 54 1.18 -1.69 -4.63
CA PHE A 54 -0.13 -1.57 -3.97
C PHE A 54 -0.14 -0.44 -2.94
N SER A 55 0.93 -0.32 -2.16
CA SER A 55 1.19 0.74 -1.19
C SER A 55 2.69 1.06 -1.14
N GLN A 56 3.12 1.99 -0.28
CA GLN A 56 4.55 2.26 -0.08
C GLN A 56 5.32 1.02 0.42
N ALA A 57 4.72 0.24 1.31
CA ALA A 57 5.32 -0.97 1.88
C ALA A 57 5.13 -2.24 1.04
N ILE A 58 4.18 -2.27 0.10
CA ILE A 58 3.77 -3.50 -0.59
C ILE A 58 3.90 -3.36 -2.10
N THR A 59 4.84 -4.12 -2.66
CA THR A 59 5.05 -4.24 -4.11
C THR A 59 5.04 -5.72 -4.49
N PHE A 60 4.21 -6.08 -5.47
CA PHE A 60 4.16 -7.43 -6.00
C PHE A 60 4.91 -7.51 -7.32
N LYS A 61 5.74 -8.53 -7.50
CA LYS A 61 6.43 -8.81 -8.77
C LYS A 61 5.69 -9.91 -9.52
N LEU A 62 5.61 -9.78 -10.84
CA LEU A 62 4.86 -10.73 -11.66
C LEU A 62 5.50 -12.13 -11.56
N ASN A 63 4.68 -13.14 -11.26
CA ASN A 63 5.07 -14.55 -11.12
C ASN A 63 6.22 -14.78 -10.13
N SER A 64 6.37 -13.92 -9.11
CA SER A 64 7.34 -14.12 -8.04
C SER A 64 6.81 -15.06 -6.94
N GLU A 65 7.67 -15.35 -5.96
CA GLU A 65 7.29 -16.09 -4.76
C GLU A 65 6.05 -15.47 -4.08
N PRO A 66 5.14 -16.29 -3.54
CA PRO A 66 3.96 -15.81 -2.83
C PRO A 66 4.33 -14.96 -1.61
N GLN A 67 3.68 -13.81 -1.46
CA GLN A 67 3.84 -12.92 -0.31
C GLN A 67 2.70 -13.15 0.69
N TYR A 68 3.04 -13.35 1.97
CA TYR A 68 2.01 -13.34 3.03
C TYR A 68 1.38 -11.96 3.14
N LEU A 69 0.05 -11.90 3.08
CA LEU A 69 -0.74 -10.72 3.40
C LEU A 69 -1.72 -11.02 4.53
N ASN A 70 -1.91 -10.04 5.43
CA ASN A 70 -2.91 -10.13 6.48
C ASN A 70 -4.35 -10.15 5.91
N THR A 71 -5.29 -10.51 6.77
CA THR A 71 -6.71 -10.63 6.45
C THR A 71 -7.30 -9.38 5.77
N GLU A 72 -6.96 -8.17 6.23
CA GLU A 72 -7.55 -6.95 5.69
C GLU A 72 -7.04 -6.64 4.29
N LEU A 73 -5.75 -6.82 4.03
CA LEU A 73 -5.16 -6.66 2.71
C LEU A 73 -5.68 -7.71 1.71
N VAL A 74 -5.83 -8.96 2.18
CA VAL A 74 -6.45 -10.02 1.37
C VAL A 74 -7.87 -9.63 0.97
N LYS A 75 -8.70 -9.16 1.93
CA LYS A 75 -10.05 -8.68 1.63
C LYS A 75 -10.04 -7.53 0.62
N MET A 76 -9.15 -6.56 0.75
CA MET A 76 -9.03 -5.45 -0.20
C MET A 76 -8.72 -5.93 -1.61
N LEU A 77 -7.73 -6.82 -1.78
CA LEU A 77 -7.38 -7.33 -3.11
C LEU A 77 -8.51 -8.20 -3.68
N ARG A 78 -9.02 -9.14 -2.89
CA ARG A 78 -10.03 -10.13 -3.31
C ARG A 78 -11.38 -9.49 -3.66
N LEU A 79 -11.79 -8.45 -2.94
CA LEU A 79 -13.09 -7.79 -3.16
C LEU A 79 -13.02 -6.62 -4.15
N SER A 80 -11.81 -6.26 -4.61
CA SER A 80 -11.62 -5.21 -5.60
C SER A 80 -11.47 -5.75 -7.01
N ARG A 81 -11.40 -4.84 -7.98
CA ARG A 81 -11.06 -5.14 -9.37
C ARG A 81 -9.70 -5.83 -9.54
N TYR A 82 -8.83 -5.79 -8.53
CA TYR A 82 -7.51 -6.41 -8.64
C TYR A 82 -7.56 -7.93 -8.53
N SER A 83 -8.63 -8.51 -7.99
CA SER A 83 -8.76 -9.95 -7.73
C SER A 83 -8.38 -10.85 -8.90
N GLU A 84 -8.71 -10.48 -10.14
CA GLU A 84 -8.39 -11.24 -11.36
C GLU A 84 -6.88 -11.32 -11.68
N HIS A 85 -6.08 -10.47 -11.04
CA HIS A 85 -4.64 -10.39 -11.22
C HIS A 85 -3.84 -11.18 -10.18
N PHE A 86 -4.51 -11.69 -9.14
CA PHE A 86 -3.87 -12.31 -7.99
C PHE A 86 -4.39 -13.73 -7.73
N LYS A 87 -3.46 -14.62 -7.36
CA LYS A 87 -3.77 -15.92 -6.78
C LYS A 87 -3.65 -15.85 -5.27
N PHE A 88 -4.59 -16.49 -4.58
CA PHE A 88 -4.68 -16.52 -3.11
C PHE A 88 -4.59 -17.97 -2.64
N ASP A 89 -3.46 -18.35 -2.07
CA ASP A 89 -3.26 -19.67 -1.49
C ASP A 89 -3.51 -19.64 0.02
N SER A 90 -4.26 -20.63 0.50
CA SER A 90 -4.62 -20.75 1.90
C SER A 90 -3.41 -21.13 2.75
N ILE A 91 -3.34 -20.53 3.94
CA ILE A 91 -2.33 -20.88 4.92
C ILE A 91 -2.91 -21.96 5.80
N THR A 92 -2.29 -23.13 5.79
CA THR A 92 -2.74 -24.31 6.55
C THR A 92 -2.00 -24.49 7.87
N ASP A 93 -0.91 -23.76 8.09
CA ASP A 93 -0.07 -23.86 9.29
C ASP A 93 0.19 -22.46 9.84
N GLU A 94 -0.19 -22.22 11.10
CA GLU A 94 0.07 -20.96 11.81
C GLU A 94 1.56 -20.61 11.86
N LYS A 95 2.46 -21.60 11.78
CA LYS A 95 3.92 -21.37 11.71
C LYS A 95 4.38 -20.69 10.43
N GLN A 96 3.56 -20.68 9.39
CA GLN A 96 3.83 -19.95 8.13
C GLN A 96 3.40 -18.49 8.20
N ILE A 97 2.65 -18.10 9.24
CA ILE A 97 2.36 -16.70 9.50
C ILE A 97 3.67 -16.09 9.97
N PRO A 98 4.31 -15.22 9.18
CA PRO A 98 5.53 -14.57 9.63
C PRO A 98 5.19 -13.78 10.91
N ASN A 99 6.17 -13.56 11.78
CA ASN A 99 6.01 -12.64 12.90
C ASN A 99 6.00 -11.20 12.33
N VAL A 100 4.91 -10.88 11.62
CA VAL A 100 4.73 -9.65 10.87
C VAL A 100 4.47 -8.57 11.89
N THR A 101 5.52 -7.80 12.21
CA THR A 101 5.35 -6.43 12.68
C THR A 101 4.43 -5.76 11.68
N GLU A 102 3.26 -5.32 12.14
CA GLU A 102 2.10 -4.86 11.36
C GLU A 102 2.43 -4.50 9.91
N GLN A 103 1.80 -5.17 8.93
CA GLN A 103 1.72 -4.64 7.56
C GLN A 103 0.85 -3.38 7.60
N VAL A 104 1.44 -2.27 8.07
CA VAL A 104 0.79 -0.99 8.22
C VAL A 104 0.58 -0.41 6.82
N ILE A 105 -0.62 0.09 6.57
CA ILE A 105 -0.84 1.01 5.47
C ILE A 105 -0.21 2.33 5.92
N ASP A 106 1.05 2.54 5.52
CA ASP A 106 1.87 3.64 6.03
C ASP A 106 1.14 4.99 5.99
N GLN A 107 1.25 5.72 7.09
CA GLN A 107 1.10 7.17 7.05
C GLN A 107 2.30 7.75 6.29
N PRO A 108 2.11 8.82 5.52
CA PRO A 108 3.20 9.44 4.77
C PRO A 108 4.29 9.89 5.75
N VAL A 109 5.42 9.19 5.70
CA VAL A 109 6.63 9.61 6.42
C VAL A 109 7.13 10.88 5.75
N SER A 110 7.21 11.98 6.51
CA SER A 110 7.89 13.17 6.00
C SER A 110 9.37 12.82 5.86
N ASN A 111 9.81 12.45 4.67
CA ASN A 111 11.23 12.45 4.36
C ASN A 111 11.70 13.90 4.52
N GLU A 112 12.35 14.21 5.64
CA GLU A 112 13.20 15.37 5.76
C GLU A 112 14.40 15.14 4.83
N GLN A 113 14.19 15.33 3.53
CA GLN A 113 15.29 15.60 2.62
C GLN A 113 15.78 17.01 2.93
N SER A 114 16.72 17.08 3.89
CA SER A 114 17.74 18.10 3.94
C SER A 114 18.58 18.00 2.66
N SER A 115 18.04 18.51 1.55
CA SER A 115 18.83 18.90 0.39
C SER A 115 18.47 20.34 0.06
N SER A 116 19.32 21.24 0.52
CA SER A 116 19.42 22.60 0.00
C SER A 116 19.89 22.50 -1.45
N SER A 117 18.96 22.27 -2.36
CA SER A 117 19.18 22.41 -3.79
C SER A 117 18.23 23.49 -4.29
N CYS A 118 18.75 24.71 -4.25
CA CYS A 118 18.13 25.87 -4.87
C CYS A 118 18.00 25.60 -6.37
N CYS A 119 16.80 25.27 -6.82
CA CYS A 119 16.46 25.21 -8.24
C CYS A 119 15.39 26.27 -8.53
N CYS A 120 15.81 27.27 -9.31
CA CYS A 120 14.99 28.23 -10.05
C CYS A 120 14.50 29.48 -9.29
N CYS A 121 15.39 30.46 -9.10
CA CYS A 121 15.06 31.86 -9.35
C CYS A 121 15.99 32.38 -10.47
N PRO A 122 15.46 32.80 -11.64
CA PRO A 122 16.26 33.46 -12.65
C PRO A 122 16.41 34.94 -12.26
N GLY A 123 17.64 35.38 -11.96
CA GLY A 123 17.90 36.81 -11.74
C GLY A 123 19.13 37.08 -10.89
N THR A 124 20.20 37.46 -11.57
CA THR A 124 21.40 38.18 -11.11
C THR A 124 22.32 37.51 -10.08
N CYS A 125 23.58 37.33 -10.52
CA CYS A 125 24.76 37.15 -9.69
C CYS A 125 24.90 38.28 -8.66
#